data_AF-A0A0N0VKP1-F1
#
_entry.id   AF-A0A0N0VKP1-F1
#
_cell.length_a   1.000
_cell.length_b   1.000
_cell.length_c   1.000
_cell.angle_alpha   90.00
_cell.angle_beta   90.00
_cell.angle_gamma   90.00
#
_symmetry.space_group_name_H-M   'P 1'
#
loop_
_entity.id
_entity.type
_entity.pdbx_description
1 polymer ?
#
loop_
_entity_poly.entity_id
_entity_poly.type
_entity_poly.pdbx_seq_one_letter_code
_entity_poly.pdbx_strand_id
1 'polypeptide(L)'
;MNWINLEQLLLGMHAGRAVTIDPPLDHAQFSQRALRLAAGLRERNVQRLALHLEDAGELAVALFGAWRAGVAVLLLPDLQDQTRQRWATQVDLWLIDSTDLAYLQAQPLESAALDLDLCRLSLCTSGSSGEPKLIEKSLRHLANEVLALEQLWGAELGQACIIGSVAAQHIYGLLFRVLWPLCAGRTFVRRQLAFPEDLQRSSREHPQFAWVASPALLKRMGDNLDWPALSAVRRVFSSGGALPQEAADSLRQRLGQWPTEILGSSETGGIAWRQGDRLWRPFADVRLSQDADGALQVASPYLPVGHVEQTADAARFEADGRFELLGRLDRIVKLEEKRISLPMLEQALLEHPWVAEARLGVVQENRAYLGALLVLSAKGLHTLRNQGRRALTEALRQHLLKHCEALALPRRWRLLRQMPLNAQGKLPQAEVQALLQAPRPKSPEVLGQSETDGEWLLQLAVPPDLAYFSGHFPVTPVLPGVVQVDWALELSRERLELPAKFAGMEVLKFQQLVRPGDQIELSLRFDQARGKLYFAFRNGEAACSSGRIVLETAHA
;
A
#
# COMPACT_ATOMS: atom_id res chain seq x y z
N MET A 1 17.90 15.74 -27.71
CA MET A 1 17.21 14.54 -27.19
C MET A 1 18.16 13.84 -26.23
N ASN A 2 17.76 13.64 -24.98
CA ASN A 2 18.58 12.99 -23.93
C ASN A 2 18.26 11.48 -23.81
N TRP A 3 17.67 10.87 -24.84
CA TRP A 3 17.21 9.49 -24.79
C TRP A 3 18.35 8.50 -25.03
N ILE A 4 18.43 7.45 -24.22
CA ILE A 4 19.26 6.25 -24.44
C ILE A 4 18.34 5.04 -24.33
N ASN A 5 18.35 4.17 -25.34
CA ASN A 5 17.57 2.94 -25.29
C ASN A 5 18.02 2.06 -24.12
N LEU A 6 17.09 1.28 -23.55
CA LEU A 6 17.33 0.50 -22.35
C LEU A 6 18.52 -0.46 -22.49
N GLU A 7 18.66 -1.10 -23.64
CA GLU A 7 19.77 -2.01 -23.96
C GLU A 7 21.12 -1.32 -24.16
N GLN A 8 21.12 0.00 -24.34
CA GLN A 8 22.32 0.79 -24.65
C GLN A 8 22.88 1.54 -23.43
N LEU A 9 22.21 1.48 -22.27
CA LEU A 9 22.62 2.20 -21.05
C LEU A 9 24.00 1.80 -20.51
N LEU A 10 24.58 0.67 -20.95
CA LEU A 10 25.95 0.27 -20.59
C LEU A 10 26.97 0.37 -21.75
N LEU A 11 26.56 0.84 -22.94
CA LEU A 11 27.47 0.97 -24.10
C LEU A 11 28.37 2.21 -24.00
N GLY A 12 27.83 3.33 -23.53
CA GLY A 12 28.53 4.61 -23.43
C GLY A 12 28.54 5.14 -22.00
N MET A 13 29.54 5.97 -21.66
CA MET A 13 29.61 6.65 -20.36
C MET A 13 29.36 8.14 -20.57
N HIS A 14 28.24 8.63 -20.06
CA HIS A 14 27.83 10.03 -20.18
C HIS A 14 28.03 10.77 -18.85
N ALA A 15 29.25 11.24 -18.60
CA ALA A 15 29.56 12.03 -17.40
C ALA A 15 28.68 13.30 -17.36
N GLY A 16 28.18 13.65 -16.16
CA GLY A 16 27.31 14.81 -15.97
C GLY A 16 25.83 14.61 -16.35
N ARG A 17 25.44 13.46 -16.91
CA ARG A 17 24.02 13.06 -17.00
C ARG A 17 23.58 12.52 -15.63
N ALA A 18 22.95 13.37 -14.83
CA ALA A 18 22.47 13.00 -13.51
C ALA A 18 21.40 11.89 -13.56
N VAL A 19 21.51 10.94 -12.64
CA VAL A 19 20.59 9.80 -12.45
C VAL A 19 19.84 9.97 -11.13
N THR A 20 20.56 10.24 -10.05
CA THR A 20 19.98 10.53 -8.72
C THR A 20 20.58 11.81 -8.14
N ILE A 21 19.86 12.47 -7.26
CA ILE A 21 20.27 13.75 -6.67
C ILE A 21 20.93 13.56 -5.31
N ASP A 22 20.29 12.81 -4.40
CA ASP A 22 20.83 12.55 -3.07
C ASP A 22 20.64 11.07 -2.65
N PRO A 23 21.73 10.30 -2.43
CA PRO A 23 23.10 10.65 -2.82
C PRO A 23 23.25 10.80 -4.34
N PRO A 24 24.14 11.67 -4.83
CA PRO A 24 24.31 11.92 -6.26
C PRO A 24 24.88 10.69 -6.98
N LEU A 25 24.31 10.40 -8.15
CA LEU A 25 24.79 9.38 -9.07
C LEU A 25 24.63 9.93 -10.48
N ASP A 26 25.68 9.89 -11.28
CA ASP A 26 25.59 10.16 -12.72
C ASP A 26 25.65 8.87 -13.56
N HIS A 27 25.37 8.99 -14.86
CA HIS A 27 25.33 7.84 -15.76
C HIS A 27 26.70 7.14 -15.89
N ALA A 28 27.81 7.88 -15.84
CA ALA A 28 29.14 7.29 -15.93
C ALA A 28 29.45 6.44 -14.70
N GLN A 29 29.15 6.96 -13.50
CA GLN A 29 29.26 6.23 -12.23
C GLN A 29 28.34 5.02 -12.20
N PHE A 30 27.07 5.17 -12.59
CA PHE A 30 26.12 4.08 -12.72
C PHE A 30 26.66 2.96 -13.61
N SER A 31 27.13 3.30 -14.82
CA SER A 31 27.66 2.33 -15.78
C SER A 31 28.90 1.62 -15.25
N GLN A 32 29.85 2.38 -14.70
CA GLN A 32 31.08 1.81 -14.14
C GLN A 32 30.79 0.84 -12.99
N ARG A 33 29.89 1.20 -12.08
CA ARG A 33 29.50 0.35 -10.95
C ARG A 33 28.78 -0.92 -11.42
N ALA A 34 27.89 -0.81 -12.41
CA ALA A 34 27.20 -1.96 -13.00
C ALA A 34 28.20 -2.92 -13.69
N LEU A 35 29.16 -2.41 -14.46
CA LEU A 35 30.18 -3.22 -15.14
C LEU A 35 31.14 -3.93 -14.16
N ARG A 36 31.49 -3.28 -13.04
CA ARG A 36 32.30 -3.88 -11.95
C ARG A 36 31.55 -4.98 -11.23
N LEU A 37 30.28 -4.75 -10.92
CA LEU A 37 29.41 -5.77 -10.31
C LEU A 37 29.25 -6.95 -11.27
N ALA A 38 29.03 -6.69 -12.56
CA ALA A 38 28.88 -7.74 -13.56
C ALA A 38 30.09 -8.67 -13.61
N ALA A 39 31.31 -8.09 -13.54
CA ALA A 39 32.54 -8.88 -13.47
C ALA A 39 32.59 -9.76 -12.23
N GLY A 40 32.32 -9.21 -11.04
CA GLY A 40 32.38 -9.98 -9.81
C GLY A 40 31.29 -11.05 -9.68
N LEU A 41 30.12 -10.85 -10.32
CA LEU A 41 29.11 -11.90 -10.47
C LEU A 41 29.59 -13.05 -11.37
N ARG A 42 30.28 -12.73 -12.48
CA ARG A 42 30.86 -13.74 -13.38
C ARG A 42 31.98 -14.53 -12.73
N GLU A 43 32.89 -13.87 -12.00
CA GLU A 43 33.97 -14.53 -11.26
C GLU A 43 33.44 -15.56 -10.24
N ARG A 44 32.26 -15.29 -9.68
CA ARG A 44 31.58 -16.16 -8.72
C ARG A 44 30.65 -17.20 -9.38
N ASN A 45 30.59 -17.24 -10.72
CA ASN A 45 29.71 -18.11 -11.48
C ASN A 45 28.22 -18.01 -11.08
N VAL A 46 27.77 -16.85 -10.62
CA VAL A 46 26.35 -16.61 -10.29
C VAL A 46 25.53 -16.75 -11.58
N GLN A 47 24.42 -17.47 -11.51
CA GLN A 47 23.46 -17.65 -12.62
C GLN A 47 22.11 -17.02 -12.28
N ARG A 48 21.72 -17.01 -11.01
CA ARG A 48 20.44 -16.51 -10.51
C ARG A 48 20.64 -15.63 -9.29
N LEU A 49 20.09 -14.42 -9.36
CA LEU A 49 20.24 -13.39 -8.34
C LEU A 49 18.87 -13.03 -7.76
N ALA A 50 18.70 -13.20 -6.45
CA ALA A 50 17.60 -12.58 -5.72
C ALA A 50 17.96 -11.12 -5.42
N LEU A 51 17.07 -10.20 -5.77
CA LEU A 51 17.28 -8.76 -5.62
C LEU A 51 16.13 -8.13 -4.81
N HIS A 52 16.48 -7.43 -3.73
CA HIS A 52 15.57 -6.57 -2.96
C HIS A 52 16.35 -5.41 -2.35
N LEU A 53 16.39 -4.26 -3.04
CA LEU A 53 17.06 -3.04 -2.56
C LEU A 53 16.05 -1.90 -2.50
N GLU A 54 15.93 -1.24 -1.36
CA GLU A 54 15.05 -0.08 -1.17
C GLU A 54 15.55 1.16 -1.92
N ASP A 55 16.87 1.24 -2.11
CA ASP A 55 17.52 2.30 -2.85
C ASP A 55 17.43 2.04 -4.37
N ALA A 56 16.63 2.85 -5.07
CA ALA A 56 16.41 2.70 -6.51
C ALA A 56 17.67 2.88 -7.37
N GLY A 57 18.66 3.65 -6.90
CA GLY A 57 19.94 3.83 -7.60
C GLY A 57 20.82 2.58 -7.48
N GLU A 58 20.89 1.99 -6.29
CA GLU A 58 21.58 0.72 -6.07
C GLU A 58 20.87 -0.44 -6.78
N LEU A 59 19.54 -0.47 -6.74
CA LEU A 59 18.73 -1.42 -7.49
C LEU A 59 19.03 -1.35 -8.99
N ALA A 60 19.13 -0.15 -9.57
CA ALA A 60 19.49 0.04 -10.96
C ALA A 60 20.89 -0.53 -11.25
N VAL A 61 21.90 -0.19 -10.44
CA VAL A 61 23.27 -0.71 -10.59
C VAL A 61 23.28 -2.24 -10.54
N ALA A 62 22.57 -2.83 -9.56
CA ALA A 62 22.47 -4.27 -9.36
C ALA A 62 21.81 -4.98 -10.54
N LEU A 63 20.68 -4.45 -11.01
CA LEU A 63 19.89 -5.02 -12.10
C LEU A 63 20.68 -5.02 -13.42
N PHE A 64 21.29 -3.89 -13.77
CA PHE A 64 22.07 -3.76 -15.00
C PHE A 64 23.39 -4.55 -14.94
N GLY A 65 24.03 -4.63 -13.77
CA GLY A 65 25.20 -5.47 -13.56
C GLY A 65 24.88 -6.95 -13.74
N ALA A 66 23.76 -7.42 -13.18
CA ALA A 66 23.30 -8.79 -13.36
C ALA A 66 22.98 -9.12 -14.82
N TRP A 67 22.22 -8.26 -15.50
CA TRP A 67 21.92 -8.45 -16.93
C TRP A 67 23.18 -8.46 -17.79
N ARG A 68 24.14 -7.56 -17.54
CA ARG A 68 25.43 -7.55 -18.23
C ARG A 68 26.23 -8.84 -18.00
N ALA A 69 26.15 -9.40 -16.79
CA ALA A 69 26.79 -10.65 -16.44
C ALA A 69 26.15 -11.88 -17.11
N GLY A 70 24.92 -11.76 -17.61
CA GLY A 70 24.12 -12.88 -18.11
C GLY A 70 23.33 -13.60 -17.01
N VAL A 71 23.12 -12.93 -15.87
CA VAL A 71 22.46 -13.47 -14.68
C VAL A 71 20.96 -13.20 -14.75
N ALA A 72 20.16 -14.24 -14.47
CA ALA A 72 18.72 -14.10 -14.33
C ALA A 72 18.37 -13.45 -12.98
N VAL A 73 17.52 -12.43 -13.00
CA VAL A 73 17.17 -11.67 -11.80
C VAL A 73 15.79 -12.04 -11.31
N LEU A 74 15.69 -12.46 -10.05
CA LEU A 74 14.45 -12.60 -9.29
C LEU A 74 14.25 -11.35 -8.43
N LEU A 75 13.34 -10.47 -8.82
CA LEU A 75 13.01 -9.25 -8.09
C LEU A 75 11.92 -9.52 -7.06
N LEU A 76 12.29 -9.39 -5.79
CA LEU A 76 11.47 -9.82 -4.68
C LEU A 76 10.64 -8.67 -4.09
N PRO A 77 9.34 -8.89 -3.79
CA PRO A 77 8.48 -7.87 -3.21
C PRO A 77 8.77 -7.62 -1.72
N ASP A 78 9.32 -8.61 -1.01
CA ASP A 78 9.63 -8.58 0.41
C ASP A 78 10.75 -9.58 0.76
N LEU A 79 11.20 -9.53 2.01
CA LEU A 79 12.24 -10.40 2.56
C LEU A 79 11.74 -11.25 3.73
N GLN A 80 10.43 -11.53 3.81
CA GLN A 80 9.87 -12.36 4.88
C GLN A 80 10.46 -13.78 4.87
N ASP A 81 10.49 -14.44 6.03
CA ASP A 81 11.12 -15.76 6.18
C ASP A 81 10.55 -16.80 5.21
N GLN A 82 9.23 -16.78 4.97
CA GLN A 82 8.59 -17.67 4.00
C GLN A 82 9.07 -17.41 2.56
N THR A 83 9.21 -16.13 2.18
CA THR A 83 9.75 -15.74 0.87
C THR A 83 11.20 -16.21 0.74
N ARG A 84 12.03 -16.03 1.78
CA ARG A 84 13.42 -16.48 1.78
C ARG A 84 13.54 -18.00 1.68
N GLN A 85 12.79 -18.74 2.48
CA GLN A 85 12.79 -20.21 2.47
C GLN A 85 12.35 -20.76 1.11
N ARG A 86 11.31 -20.18 0.49
CA ARG A 86 10.79 -20.60 -0.81
C ARG A 86 11.84 -20.54 -1.93
N TRP A 87 12.68 -19.51 -1.92
CA TRP A 87 13.65 -19.26 -2.99
C TRP A 87 15.09 -19.64 -2.63
N ALA A 88 15.36 -20.06 -1.38
CA ALA A 88 16.70 -20.35 -0.89
C ALA A 88 17.50 -21.35 -1.75
N THR A 89 16.82 -22.34 -2.35
CA THR A 89 17.44 -23.36 -3.22
C THR A 89 17.46 -22.99 -4.70
N GLN A 90 16.84 -21.86 -5.07
CA GLN A 90 16.63 -21.45 -6.46
C GLN A 90 17.49 -20.27 -6.88
N VAL A 91 18.17 -19.60 -5.95
CA VAL A 91 19.03 -18.45 -6.21
C VAL A 91 20.42 -18.69 -5.64
N ASP A 92 21.44 -18.21 -6.35
CA ASP A 92 22.84 -18.42 -5.97
C ASP A 92 23.32 -17.32 -5.02
N LEU A 93 22.75 -16.12 -5.15
CA LEU A 93 23.14 -14.93 -4.39
C LEU A 93 21.93 -14.04 -4.09
N TRP A 94 21.96 -13.41 -2.92
CA TRP A 94 20.98 -12.44 -2.47
C TRP A 94 21.63 -11.06 -2.35
N LEU A 95 21.07 -10.06 -3.05
CA LEU A 95 21.41 -8.65 -2.85
C LEU A 95 20.26 -7.97 -2.14
N ILE A 96 20.51 -7.62 -0.87
CA ILE A 96 19.60 -6.92 0.02
C ILE A 96 20.27 -5.68 0.59
N ASP A 97 19.55 -4.78 1.25
CA ASP A 97 20.13 -3.50 1.71
C ASP A 97 21.30 -3.66 2.69
N SER A 98 21.39 -4.78 3.41
CA SER A 98 22.54 -5.11 4.26
C SER A 98 23.74 -5.67 3.50
N THR A 99 23.61 -5.97 2.21
CA THR A 99 24.69 -6.50 1.38
C THR A 99 25.57 -5.35 0.89
N ASP A 100 26.85 -5.36 1.26
CA ASP A 100 27.81 -4.42 0.69
C ASP A 100 28.15 -4.81 -0.76
N LEU A 101 27.64 -4.04 -1.72
CA LEU A 101 27.93 -4.23 -3.14
C LEU A 101 29.41 -4.07 -3.47
N ALA A 102 30.21 -3.37 -2.65
CA ALA A 102 31.64 -3.21 -2.87
C ALA A 102 32.39 -4.55 -2.79
N TYR A 103 31.94 -5.49 -1.94
CA TYR A 103 32.51 -6.84 -1.85
C TYR A 103 32.38 -7.64 -3.15
N LEU A 104 31.38 -7.31 -3.96
CA LEU A 104 31.06 -8.00 -5.21
C LEU A 104 31.64 -7.30 -6.44
N GLN A 105 32.41 -6.23 -6.28
CA GLN A 105 33.04 -5.53 -7.39
C GLN A 105 34.35 -6.20 -7.81
N ALA A 106 34.57 -6.30 -9.11
CA ALA A 106 35.84 -6.71 -9.71
C ALA A 106 36.28 -5.70 -10.80
N GLN A 107 37.35 -6.03 -11.53
CA GLN A 107 37.77 -5.27 -12.72
C GLN A 107 36.59 -5.16 -13.70
N PRO A 108 36.17 -3.96 -14.13
CA PRO A 108 34.95 -3.78 -14.91
C PRO A 108 35.01 -4.55 -16.22
N LEU A 109 33.89 -5.20 -16.58
CA LEU A 109 33.73 -5.74 -17.92
C LEU A 109 33.75 -4.62 -18.97
N GLU A 110 34.09 -4.96 -20.21
CA GLU A 110 33.93 -4.06 -21.35
C GLU A 110 32.47 -3.63 -21.52
N SER A 111 32.28 -2.37 -21.90
CA SER A 111 30.96 -1.83 -22.24
C SER A 111 30.37 -2.59 -23.41
N ALA A 112 29.09 -2.93 -23.31
CA ALA A 112 28.38 -3.69 -24.33
C ALA A 112 26.88 -3.41 -24.23
N ALA A 113 26.18 -3.61 -25.34
CA ALA A 113 24.72 -3.60 -25.34
C ALA A 113 24.23 -4.80 -24.52
N LEU A 114 23.12 -4.61 -23.81
CA LEU A 114 22.39 -5.71 -23.22
C LEU A 114 21.62 -6.46 -24.31
N ASP A 115 21.47 -7.76 -24.14
CA ASP A 115 20.68 -8.57 -25.06
C ASP A 115 19.20 -8.52 -24.65
N LEU A 116 18.36 -7.95 -25.52
CA LEU A 116 16.93 -7.78 -25.28
C LEU A 116 16.20 -9.11 -25.02
N ASP A 117 16.68 -10.21 -25.61
CA ASP A 117 16.05 -11.52 -25.58
C ASP A 117 16.74 -12.51 -24.65
N LEU A 118 17.93 -12.23 -24.11
CA LEU A 118 18.57 -13.06 -23.09
C LEU A 118 18.44 -12.49 -21.69
N CYS A 119 18.40 -11.17 -21.52
CA CYS A 119 18.21 -10.57 -20.22
C CYS A 119 16.79 -10.86 -19.69
N ARG A 120 16.70 -11.40 -18.47
CA ARG A 120 15.46 -11.86 -17.83
C ARG A 120 15.25 -11.20 -16.48
N LEU A 121 13.99 -10.91 -16.18
CA LEU A 121 13.50 -10.44 -14.90
C LEU A 121 12.30 -11.30 -14.51
N SER A 122 12.34 -11.87 -13.32
CA SER A 122 11.24 -12.64 -12.75
C SER A 122 10.67 -11.88 -11.56
N LEU A 123 9.35 -11.70 -11.53
CA LEU A 123 8.61 -10.99 -10.48
C LEU A 123 7.73 -11.97 -9.72
N CYS A 124 7.67 -11.85 -8.40
CA CYS A 124 6.72 -12.62 -7.59
C CYS A 124 5.41 -11.85 -7.42
N THR A 125 4.29 -12.48 -7.77
CA THR A 125 2.94 -11.95 -7.51
C THR A 125 2.18 -12.90 -6.59
N SER A 126 1.30 -12.38 -5.74
CA SER A 126 0.37 -13.21 -4.97
C SER A 126 -0.68 -13.77 -5.93
N GLY A 127 -0.59 -15.07 -6.25
CA GLY A 127 -1.57 -15.74 -7.09
C GLY A 127 -2.95 -15.77 -6.43
N SER A 128 -4.01 -15.83 -7.23
CA SER A 128 -5.40 -15.97 -6.75
C SER A 128 -5.65 -17.28 -6.00
N SER A 129 -4.76 -18.27 -6.15
CA SER A 129 -4.77 -19.56 -5.45
C SER A 129 -4.02 -19.57 -4.10
N GLY A 130 -3.37 -18.46 -3.72
CA GLY A 130 -2.56 -18.38 -2.48
C GLY A 130 -1.09 -18.77 -2.64
N GLU A 131 -0.72 -19.50 -3.70
CA GLU A 131 0.68 -19.71 -4.07
C GLU A 131 1.20 -18.56 -4.94
N PRO A 132 2.39 -17.98 -4.66
CA PRO A 132 2.95 -16.92 -5.48
C PRO A 132 3.27 -17.41 -6.89
N LYS A 133 2.81 -16.68 -7.90
CA LYS A 133 3.10 -16.94 -9.30
C LYS A 133 4.34 -16.14 -9.71
N LEU A 134 5.27 -16.82 -10.38
CA LEU A 134 6.43 -16.18 -10.99
C LEU A 134 6.05 -15.64 -12.36
N ILE A 135 6.25 -14.35 -12.57
CA ILE A 135 6.01 -13.67 -13.85
C ILE A 135 7.35 -13.33 -14.48
N GLU A 136 7.64 -13.94 -15.63
CA GLU A 136 8.87 -13.71 -16.36
C GLU A 136 8.70 -12.62 -17.42
N LYS A 137 9.67 -11.70 -17.48
CA LYS A 137 9.78 -10.64 -18.48
C LYS A 137 11.18 -10.66 -19.09
N SER A 138 11.25 -10.52 -20.41
CA SER A 138 12.51 -10.21 -21.10
C SER A 138 12.78 -8.72 -21.02
N LEU A 139 14.04 -8.32 -21.25
CA LEU A 139 14.38 -6.91 -21.39
C LEU A 139 13.64 -6.25 -22.57
N ARG A 140 13.36 -7.00 -23.65
CA ARG A 140 12.51 -6.55 -24.75
C ARG A 140 11.13 -6.08 -24.29
N HIS A 141 10.44 -6.87 -23.44
CA HIS A 141 9.12 -6.50 -22.94
C HIS A 141 9.17 -5.18 -22.16
N LEU A 142 10.18 -5.03 -21.29
CA LEU A 142 10.39 -3.82 -20.48
C LEU A 142 10.76 -2.60 -21.35
N ALA A 143 11.63 -2.79 -22.34
CA ALA A 143 12.06 -1.74 -23.26
C ALA A 143 10.89 -1.21 -24.10
N ASN A 144 10.05 -2.11 -24.62
CA ASN A 144 8.85 -1.74 -25.36
C ASN A 144 7.89 -0.90 -24.50
N GLU A 145 7.68 -1.29 -23.24
CA GLU A 145 6.81 -0.55 -22.33
C GLU A 145 7.39 0.83 -21.99
N VAL A 146 8.70 0.91 -21.68
CA VAL A 146 9.40 2.18 -21.43
C VAL A 146 9.30 3.15 -22.62
N LEU A 147 9.40 2.65 -23.85
CA LEU A 147 9.19 3.45 -25.06
C LEU A 147 7.75 3.97 -25.17
N ALA A 148 6.76 3.14 -24.89
CA ALA A 148 5.36 3.56 -24.89
C ALA A 148 5.07 4.65 -23.85
N LEU A 149 5.68 4.55 -22.65
CA LEU A 149 5.60 5.60 -21.62
C LEU A 149 6.19 6.93 -22.11
N GLU A 150 7.36 6.90 -22.74
CA GLU A 150 7.99 8.11 -23.29
C GLU A 150 7.15 8.74 -24.41
N GLN A 151 6.56 7.92 -25.29
CA GLN A 151 5.68 8.42 -26.35
C GLN A 151 4.41 9.08 -25.81
N LEU A 152 3.81 8.52 -24.76
CA LEU A 152 2.59 9.07 -24.16
C LEU A 152 2.86 10.35 -23.37
N TRP A 153 3.93 10.41 -22.58
CA TRP A 153 4.07 11.42 -21.52
C TRP A 153 5.45 12.08 -21.44
N GLY A 154 6.43 11.63 -22.22
CA GLY A 154 7.80 12.13 -22.15
C GLY A 154 7.94 13.62 -22.44
N ALA A 155 7.23 14.10 -23.46
CA ALA A 155 7.22 15.52 -23.83
C ALA A 155 6.67 16.41 -22.71
N GLU A 156 5.63 15.95 -22.00
CA GLU A 156 4.97 16.70 -20.93
C GLU A 156 5.79 16.73 -19.64
N LEU A 157 6.52 15.64 -19.37
CA LEU A 157 7.42 15.55 -18.23
C LEU A 157 8.70 16.37 -18.38
N GLY A 158 9.20 16.56 -19.60
CA GLY A 158 10.44 17.31 -19.83
C GLY A 158 11.63 16.71 -19.05
N GLN A 159 12.23 17.50 -18.15
CA GLN A 159 13.32 17.07 -17.25
C GLN A 159 12.88 17.00 -15.78
N ALA A 160 11.59 16.79 -15.53
CA ALA A 160 11.06 16.68 -14.17
C ALA A 160 11.74 15.56 -13.37
N CYS A 161 12.08 15.85 -12.12
CA CYS A 161 12.55 14.84 -11.16
C CYS A 161 11.41 13.87 -10.84
N ILE A 162 11.67 12.57 -10.87
CA ILE A 162 10.68 11.56 -10.53
C ILE A 162 10.71 11.27 -9.03
N ILE A 163 9.59 11.50 -8.37
CA ILE A 163 9.40 11.29 -6.93
C ILE A 163 8.31 10.23 -6.75
N GLY A 164 8.59 9.18 -5.98
CA GLY A 164 7.70 8.02 -5.92
C GLY A 164 7.33 7.58 -4.51
N SER A 165 6.05 7.24 -4.33
CA SER A 165 5.56 6.56 -3.13
C SER A 165 5.35 5.07 -3.30
N VAL A 166 5.78 4.51 -4.42
CA VAL A 166 5.72 3.09 -4.74
C VAL A 166 7.12 2.49 -4.75
N ALA A 167 7.26 1.29 -4.18
CA ALA A 167 8.50 0.52 -4.12
C ALA A 167 9.07 0.25 -5.53
N ALA A 168 10.38 0.39 -5.72
CA ALA A 168 11.04 0.14 -7.00
C ALA A 168 11.06 -1.35 -7.38
N GLN A 169 10.83 -2.23 -6.40
CA GLN A 169 10.71 -3.68 -6.56
C GLN A 169 9.37 -4.11 -7.19
N HIS A 170 8.38 -3.22 -7.21
CA HIS A 170 7.10 -3.46 -7.88
C HIS A 170 7.19 -3.01 -9.34
N ILE A 171 6.59 -3.74 -10.29
CA ILE A 171 6.71 -3.46 -11.74
C ILE A 171 6.39 -2.00 -12.11
N TYR A 172 5.32 -1.44 -11.55
CA TYR A 172 4.97 -0.02 -11.72
C TYR A 172 6.08 0.91 -11.21
N GLY A 173 6.63 0.65 -10.02
CA GLY A 173 7.73 1.44 -9.47
C GLY A 173 9.02 1.27 -10.27
N LEU A 174 9.36 0.05 -10.69
CA LEU A 174 10.52 -0.25 -11.52
C LEU A 174 10.48 0.55 -12.83
N LEU A 175 9.36 0.47 -13.56
CA LEU A 175 9.20 1.15 -14.84
C LEU A 175 9.24 2.67 -14.66
N PHE A 176 8.42 3.22 -13.77
CA PHE A 176 8.21 4.66 -13.67
C PHE A 176 9.28 5.40 -12.87
N ARG A 177 9.88 4.77 -11.85
CA ARG A 177 10.91 5.41 -11.01
C ARG A 177 12.33 5.11 -11.47
N VAL A 178 12.56 4.02 -12.22
CA VAL A 178 13.93 3.56 -12.54
C VAL A 178 14.15 3.50 -14.04
N LEU A 179 13.53 2.55 -14.74
CA LEU A 179 13.90 2.25 -16.13
C LEU A 179 13.57 3.40 -17.08
N TRP A 180 12.37 3.97 -16.98
CA TRP A 180 11.95 5.08 -17.83
C TRP A 180 12.77 6.36 -17.59
N PRO A 181 12.94 6.88 -16.35
CA PRO A 181 13.77 8.06 -16.15
C PRO A 181 15.24 7.83 -16.49
N LEU A 182 15.79 6.61 -16.30
CA LEU A 182 17.14 6.27 -16.77
C LEU A 182 17.28 6.47 -18.28
N CYS A 183 16.36 5.91 -19.07
CA CYS A 183 16.36 6.07 -20.52
C CYS A 183 16.18 7.52 -20.96
N ALA A 184 15.27 8.26 -20.32
CA ALA A 184 14.97 9.65 -20.67
C ALA A 184 15.98 10.67 -20.14
N GLY A 185 16.89 10.26 -19.25
CA GLY A 185 17.87 11.12 -18.61
C GLY A 185 17.23 12.09 -17.62
N ARG A 186 16.18 11.64 -16.92
CA ARG A 186 15.53 12.35 -15.82
C ARG A 186 16.11 11.86 -14.50
N THR A 187 16.27 12.76 -13.54
CA THR A 187 16.66 12.38 -12.19
C THR A 187 15.50 11.72 -11.45
N PHE A 188 15.80 10.84 -10.50
CA PHE A 188 14.80 10.27 -9.61
C PHE A 188 15.28 10.20 -8.15
N VAL A 189 14.31 10.26 -7.24
CA VAL A 189 14.53 10.10 -5.80
C VAL A 189 14.74 8.62 -5.48
N ARG A 190 15.83 8.32 -4.77
CA ARG A 190 16.31 6.96 -4.54
C ARG A 190 15.37 6.13 -3.66
N ARG A 191 14.94 6.68 -2.52
CA ARG A 191 14.03 5.99 -1.60
C ARG A 191 12.57 6.25 -1.92
N GLN A 192 11.74 5.27 -1.59
CA GLN A 192 10.28 5.41 -1.62
C GLN A 192 9.84 6.37 -0.50
N LEU A 193 8.95 7.30 -0.82
CA LEU A 193 8.38 8.24 0.16
C LEU A 193 6.94 7.84 0.48
N ALA A 194 6.75 7.13 1.59
CA ALA A 194 5.46 6.51 1.96
C ALA A 194 4.44 7.49 2.58
N PHE A 195 4.87 8.70 2.92
CA PHE A 195 4.05 9.72 3.58
C PHE A 195 3.91 10.99 2.73
N PRO A 196 2.73 11.62 2.69
CA PRO A 196 2.52 12.85 1.93
C PRO A 196 3.49 13.99 2.30
N GLU A 197 3.86 14.10 3.57
CA GLU A 197 4.74 15.14 4.10
C GLU A 197 6.17 15.00 3.56
N ASP A 198 6.68 13.77 3.47
CA ASP A 198 8.01 13.50 2.91
C ASP A 198 8.02 13.76 1.40
N LEU A 199 6.96 13.33 0.71
CA LEU A 199 6.79 13.55 -0.72
C LEU A 199 6.71 15.05 -1.05
N GLN A 200 6.03 15.84 -0.22
CA GLN A 200 6.06 17.30 -0.30
C GLN A 200 7.46 17.87 -0.08
N ARG A 201 8.15 17.44 0.98
CA ARG A 201 9.50 17.95 1.30
C ARG A 201 10.43 17.80 0.10
N SER A 202 10.48 16.60 -0.48
CA SER A 202 11.28 16.33 -1.69
C SER A 202 10.79 17.11 -2.91
N SER A 203 9.47 17.25 -3.10
CA SER A 203 8.91 18.03 -4.22
C SER A 203 9.38 19.48 -4.21
N ARG A 204 9.51 20.09 -3.03
CA ARG A 204 9.95 21.48 -2.86
C ARG A 204 11.44 21.71 -3.17
N GLU A 205 12.23 20.65 -3.22
CA GLU A 205 13.66 20.69 -3.58
C GLU A 205 13.86 20.72 -5.10
N HIS A 206 12.79 20.57 -5.88
CA HIS A 206 12.87 20.46 -7.33
C HIS A 206 11.98 21.50 -8.02
N PRO A 207 12.50 22.24 -9.01
CA PRO A 207 11.70 23.24 -9.74
C PRO A 207 10.62 22.58 -10.61
N GLN A 208 10.85 21.34 -11.05
CA GLN A 208 9.90 20.54 -11.82
C GLN A 208 10.01 19.10 -11.35
N PHE A 209 8.88 18.49 -11.03
CA PHE A 209 8.82 17.11 -10.57
C PHE A 209 7.55 16.42 -11.05
N ALA A 210 7.55 15.09 -11.00
CA ALA A 210 6.38 14.26 -11.26
C ALA A 210 6.24 13.21 -10.17
N TRP A 211 4.99 12.85 -9.87
CA TRP A 211 4.68 11.88 -8.82
C TRP A 211 4.33 10.53 -9.40
N VAL A 212 4.95 9.48 -8.86
CA VAL A 212 4.62 8.07 -9.09
C VAL A 212 4.02 7.53 -7.81
N ALA A 213 2.69 7.61 -7.66
CA ALA A 213 2.03 7.37 -6.39
C ALA A 213 1.05 6.19 -6.41
N SER A 214 0.83 5.59 -5.24
CA SER A 214 -0.28 4.66 -5.04
C SER A 214 -1.59 5.42 -4.76
N PRO A 215 -2.77 4.86 -5.09
CA PRO A 215 -4.06 5.43 -4.71
C PRO A 215 -4.18 5.67 -3.20
N ALA A 216 -3.59 4.79 -2.38
CA ALA A 216 -3.62 4.88 -0.92
C ALA A 216 -2.89 6.12 -0.41
N LEU A 217 -1.74 6.48 -0.99
CA LEU A 217 -1.04 7.71 -0.61
C LEU A 217 -1.83 8.95 -1.08
N LEU A 218 -2.31 8.94 -2.33
CA LEU A 218 -3.05 10.05 -2.90
C LEU A 218 -4.33 10.38 -2.11
N LYS A 219 -5.05 9.35 -1.64
CA LYS A 219 -6.23 9.50 -0.77
C LYS A 219 -5.89 10.20 0.56
N ARG A 220 -4.68 10.02 1.08
CA ARG A 220 -4.24 10.54 2.39
C ARG A 220 -3.67 11.96 2.33
N MET A 221 -3.59 12.57 1.14
CA MET A 221 -3.07 13.94 1.02
C MET A 221 -4.06 14.94 1.62
N GLY A 222 -3.67 15.56 2.74
CA GLY A 222 -4.53 16.44 3.53
C GLY A 222 -4.39 17.93 3.24
N ASP A 223 -5.20 18.73 3.94
CA ASP A 223 -5.20 20.21 3.84
C ASP A 223 -3.94 20.88 4.37
N ASN A 224 -3.19 20.16 5.21
CA ASN A 224 -1.95 20.62 5.84
C ASN A 224 -0.75 20.70 4.88
N LEU A 225 -0.89 20.24 3.64
CA LEU A 225 0.16 20.33 2.62
C LEU A 225 0.22 21.73 1.98
N ASP A 226 1.41 22.11 1.53
CA ASP A 226 1.73 23.34 0.80
C ASP A 226 1.32 23.21 -0.67
N TRP A 227 0.01 23.17 -0.91
CA TRP A 227 -0.57 23.02 -2.25
C TRP A 227 -0.09 24.04 -3.28
N PRO A 228 0.13 25.33 -2.94
CA PRO A 228 0.75 26.28 -3.86
C PRO A 228 2.11 25.81 -4.37
N ALA A 229 3.00 25.32 -3.48
CA ALA A 229 4.29 24.78 -3.92
C ALA A 229 4.14 23.49 -4.74
N LEU A 230 3.17 22.65 -4.40
CA LEU A 230 2.95 21.36 -5.08
C LEU A 230 2.29 21.49 -6.45
N SER A 231 1.64 22.62 -6.75
CA SER A 231 1.01 22.90 -8.05
C SER A 231 2.00 22.91 -9.23
N ALA A 232 3.30 23.00 -8.97
CA ALA A 232 4.36 22.91 -9.98
C ALA A 232 4.55 21.48 -10.55
N VAL A 233 3.83 20.49 -10.02
CA VAL A 233 3.89 19.11 -10.49
C VAL A 233 3.55 18.99 -11.97
N ARG A 234 4.41 18.32 -12.75
CA ARG A 234 4.20 18.11 -14.19
C ARG A 234 3.16 17.05 -14.48
N ARG A 235 3.16 15.97 -13.70
CA ARG A 235 2.18 14.89 -13.78
C ARG A 235 2.10 14.12 -12.47
N VAL A 236 0.90 13.67 -12.14
CA VAL A 236 0.64 12.68 -11.09
C VAL A 236 0.23 11.37 -11.76
N PHE A 237 0.97 10.30 -11.53
CA PHE A 237 0.63 8.94 -11.95
C PHE A 237 0.08 8.14 -10.77
N SER A 238 -0.97 7.37 -11.01
CA SER A 238 -1.57 6.47 -10.03
C SER A 238 -1.77 5.08 -10.61
N SER A 239 -1.30 4.03 -9.91
CA SER A 239 -1.53 2.65 -10.32
C SER A 239 -1.48 1.69 -9.11
N GLY A 240 -1.87 0.43 -9.33
CA GLY A 240 -1.92 -0.63 -8.32
C GLY A 240 -3.31 -0.84 -7.69
N GLY A 241 -4.25 0.07 -7.94
CA GLY A 241 -5.66 -0.01 -7.53
C GLY A 241 -6.47 1.14 -8.12
N ALA A 242 -7.79 1.14 -7.90
CA ALA A 242 -8.65 2.24 -8.31
C ALA A 242 -8.45 3.45 -7.38
N LEU A 243 -8.29 4.65 -7.95
CA LEU A 243 -8.31 5.89 -7.19
C LEU A 243 -9.76 6.28 -6.87
N PRO A 244 -10.12 6.51 -5.60
CA PRO A 244 -11.46 7.00 -5.27
C PRO A 244 -11.74 8.34 -5.94
N GLN A 245 -12.95 8.52 -6.48
CA GLN A 245 -13.33 9.73 -7.22
C GLN A 245 -13.13 10.99 -6.37
N GLU A 246 -13.50 10.97 -5.09
CA GLU A 246 -13.32 12.10 -4.17
C GLU A 246 -11.85 12.54 -4.04
N ALA A 247 -10.92 11.57 -4.03
CA ALA A 247 -9.49 11.86 -3.98
C ALA A 247 -9.00 12.45 -5.31
N ALA A 248 -9.46 11.92 -6.44
CA ALA A 248 -9.16 12.45 -7.77
C ALA A 248 -9.67 13.90 -7.93
N ASP A 249 -10.89 14.18 -7.47
CA ASP A 249 -11.51 15.51 -7.50
C ASP A 249 -10.73 16.51 -6.64
N SER A 250 -10.38 16.11 -5.41
CA SER A 250 -9.57 16.94 -4.50
C SER A 250 -8.22 17.30 -5.13
N LEU A 251 -7.52 16.32 -5.73
CA LEU A 251 -6.25 16.56 -6.41
C LEU A 251 -6.41 17.46 -7.63
N ARG A 252 -7.47 17.30 -8.42
CA ARG A 252 -7.77 18.21 -9.54
C ARG A 252 -7.97 19.64 -9.06
N GLN A 253 -8.73 19.84 -7.98
CA GLN A 253 -8.96 21.18 -7.42
C GLN A 253 -7.67 21.84 -6.93
N ARG A 254 -6.77 21.06 -6.32
CA ARG A 254 -5.56 21.59 -5.68
C ARG A 254 -4.36 21.73 -6.62
N LEU A 255 -4.22 20.82 -7.58
CA LEU A 255 -3.08 20.76 -8.51
C LEU A 255 -3.43 21.26 -9.92
N GLY A 256 -4.71 21.55 -10.18
CA GLY A 256 -5.19 21.97 -11.50
C GLY A 256 -5.21 20.87 -12.56
N GLN A 257 -4.93 19.61 -12.17
CA GLN A 257 -4.86 18.48 -13.08
C GLN A 257 -5.40 17.20 -12.44
N TRP A 258 -6.00 16.34 -13.26
CA TRP A 258 -6.38 15.00 -12.82
C TRP A 258 -5.15 14.11 -12.71
N PRO A 259 -5.09 13.22 -11.70
CA PRO A 259 -4.16 12.11 -11.71
C PRO A 259 -4.36 11.24 -12.95
N THR A 260 -3.27 10.79 -13.54
CA THR A 260 -3.24 9.82 -14.64
C THR A 260 -3.26 8.42 -14.03
N GLU A 261 -4.44 7.80 -14.01
CA GLU A 261 -4.60 6.43 -13.55
C GLU A 261 -4.16 5.46 -14.65
N ILE A 262 -3.39 4.42 -14.27
CA ILE A 262 -2.87 3.40 -15.18
C ILE A 262 -3.39 2.03 -14.73
N LEU A 263 -4.09 1.35 -15.64
CA LEU A 263 -4.50 -0.03 -15.49
C LEU A 263 -3.40 -0.93 -16.05
N GLY A 264 -2.98 -1.90 -15.25
CA GLY A 264 -2.00 -2.89 -15.64
C GLY A 264 -1.74 -3.90 -14.52
N SER A 265 -0.97 -4.92 -14.86
CA SER A 265 -0.55 -5.98 -13.95
C SER A 265 0.90 -6.38 -14.24
N SER A 266 1.50 -7.19 -13.38
CA SER A 266 2.84 -7.74 -13.66
C SER A 266 2.82 -8.63 -14.90
N GLU A 267 1.72 -9.36 -15.12
CA GLU A 267 1.48 -10.23 -16.26
C GLU A 267 1.43 -9.42 -17.56
N THR A 268 0.57 -8.40 -17.62
CA THR A 268 0.25 -7.68 -18.85
C THR A 268 1.20 -6.52 -19.17
N GLY A 269 1.87 -5.94 -18.17
CA GLY A 269 2.35 -4.57 -18.25
C GLY A 269 1.17 -3.58 -18.26
N GLY A 270 1.42 -2.33 -18.68
CA GLY A 270 0.39 -1.32 -18.90
C GLY A 270 -0.63 -1.75 -19.95
N ILE A 271 -1.92 -1.62 -19.63
CA ILE A 271 -3.05 -1.97 -20.49
C ILE A 271 -3.71 -0.69 -21.03
N ALA A 272 -4.09 0.19 -20.12
CA ALA A 272 -4.92 1.35 -20.40
C ALA A 272 -4.66 2.46 -19.38
N TRP A 273 -5.09 3.68 -19.69
CA TRP A 273 -5.03 4.82 -18.77
C TRP A 273 -6.28 5.69 -18.86
N ARG A 274 -6.49 6.53 -17.85
CA ARG A 274 -7.57 7.52 -17.81
C ARG A 274 -7.20 8.72 -16.93
N GLN A 275 -7.98 9.79 -17.04
CA GLN A 275 -7.86 11.02 -16.24
C GLN A 275 -9.25 11.56 -15.91
N GLY A 276 -9.76 11.30 -14.71
CA GLY A 276 -11.04 11.81 -14.22
C GLY A 276 -12.31 11.30 -14.94
N ASP A 277 -12.16 10.61 -16.07
CA ASP A 277 -13.23 9.93 -16.81
C ASP A 277 -13.45 8.52 -16.24
N ARG A 278 -14.65 7.97 -16.45
CA ARG A 278 -14.98 6.57 -16.15
C ARG A 278 -14.36 5.62 -17.17
N LEU A 279 -14.23 6.06 -18.42
CA LEU A 279 -13.72 5.24 -19.53
C LEU A 279 -12.19 5.17 -19.56
N TRP A 280 -11.69 3.96 -19.74
CA TRP A 280 -10.28 3.64 -19.94
C TRP A 280 -9.93 3.72 -21.42
N ARG A 281 -8.78 4.34 -21.72
CA ARG A 281 -8.18 4.37 -23.06
C ARG A 281 -7.02 3.37 -23.13
N PRO A 282 -7.06 2.37 -24.03
CA PRO A 282 -5.93 1.46 -24.23
C PRO A 282 -4.64 2.21 -24.58
N PHE A 283 -3.50 1.65 -24.20
CA PHE A 283 -2.21 2.11 -24.74
C PHE A 283 -2.18 1.85 -26.24
N ALA A 284 -1.48 2.68 -27.02
CA ALA A 284 -1.53 2.63 -28.48
C ALA A 284 -1.19 1.24 -29.07
N ASP A 285 -0.23 0.54 -28.46
CA ASP A 285 0.23 -0.77 -28.91
C ASP A 285 -0.47 -1.94 -28.21
N VAL A 286 -1.49 -1.67 -27.38
CA VAL A 286 -2.26 -2.69 -26.66
C VAL A 286 -3.55 -2.98 -27.41
N ARG A 287 -3.70 -4.22 -27.85
CA ARG A 287 -4.93 -4.73 -28.47
C ARG A 287 -5.75 -5.46 -27.41
N LEU A 288 -7.01 -5.07 -27.31
CA LEU A 288 -7.94 -5.66 -26.35
C LEU A 288 -9.05 -6.41 -27.07
N SER A 289 -9.47 -7.51 -26.46
CA SER A 289 -10.67 -8.28 -26.81
C SER A 289 -11.32 -8.80 -25.53
N GLN A 290 -12.42 -9.55 -25.64
CA GLN A 290 -13.09 -10.17 -24.50
C GLN A 290 -13.29 -11.66 -24.74
N ASP A 291 -13.25 -12.44 -23.67
CA ASP A 291 -13.75 -13.81 -23.68
C ASP A 291 -15.29 -13.85 -23.62
N ALA A 292 -15.85 -15.06 -23.61
CA ALA A 292 -17.29 -15.29 -23.55
C ALA A 292 -17.95 -14.79 -22.26
N ASP A 293 -17.19 -14.64 -21.17
CA ASP A 293 -17.66 -14.16 -19.87
C ASP A 293 -17.48 -12.62 -19.73
N GLY A 294 -16.93 -11.96 -20.76
CA GLY A 294 -16.69 -10.51 -20.79
C GLY A 294 -15.39 -10.06 -20.12
N ALA A 295 -14.48 -10.99 -19.77
CA ALA A 295 -13.17 -10.63 -19.24
C ALA A 295 -12.20 -10.22 -20.36
N LEU A 296 -11.32 -9.25 -20.05
CA LEU A 296 -10.34 -8.70 -20.98
C LEU A 296 -9.30 -9.74 -21.39
N GLN A 297 -9.05 -9.80 -22.69
CA GLN A 297 -7.93 -10.48 -23.32
C GLN A 297 -6.97 -9.44 -23.88
N VAL A 298 -5.71 -9.51 -23.47
CA VAL A 298 -4.69 -8.48 -23.74
C VAL A 298 -3.61 -9.05 -24.65
N ALA A 299 -3.38 -8.42 -25.80
CA ALA A 299 -2.23 -8.69 -26.66
C ALA A 299 -1.42 -7.40 -26.81
N SER A 300 -0.12 -7.45 -26.51
CA SER A 300 0.76 -6.28 -26.59
C SER A 300 2.22 -6.67 -26.81
N PRO A 301 3.07 -5.72 -27.24
CA PRO A 301 4.53 -5.92 -27.29
C PRO A 301 5.20 -6.11 -25.92
N TYR A 302 4.44 -5.99 -24.82
CA TYR A 302 4.93 -6.21 -23.45
C TYR A 302 4.80 -7.69 -23.03
N LEU A 303 4.26 -8.50 -23.93
CA LEU A 303 4.04 -9.93 -23.80
C LEU A 303 4.88 -10.68 -24.85
N PRO A 304 5.11 -12.00 -24.65
CA PRO A 304 5.71 -12.84 -25.68
C PRO A 304 4.94 -12.73 -27.00
N VAL A 305 5.66 -12.77 -28.12
CA VAL A 305 5.06 -12.66 -29.46
C VAL A 305 4.00 -13.74 -29.66
N GLY A 306 2.80 -13.34 -30.06
CA GLY A 306 1.66 -14.24 -30.28
C GLY A 306 0.91 -14.65 -29.01
N HIS A 307 1.38 -14.25 -27.83
CA HIS A 307 0.68 -14.49 -26.57
C HIS A 307 -0.47 -13.51 -26.37
N VAL A 308 -1.59 -14.04 -25.87
CA VAL A 308 -2.73 -13.25 -25.42
C VAL A 308 -2.93 -13.55 -23.95
N GLU A 309 -2.72 -12.56 -23.09
CA GLU A 309 -2.92 -12.71 -21.65
C GLU A 309 -4.41 -12.61 -21.33
N GLN A 310 -4.95 -13.67 -20.74
CA GLN A 310 -6.31 -13.69 -20.21
C GLN A 310 -6.31 -13.06 -18.82
N THR A 311 -7.09 -11.99 -18.64
CA THR A 311 -7.29 -11.41 -17.31
C THR A 311 -8.61 -11.91 -16.71
N ALA A 312 -8.84 -11.54 -15.44
CA ALA A 312 -10.15 -11.69 -14.82
C ALA A 312 -10.92 -10.35 -14.78
N ASP A 313 -10.43 -9.32 -15.47
CA ASP A 313 -11.01 -7.98 -15.44
C ASP A 313 -12.17 -7.90 -16.43
N ALA A 314 -13.39 -7.85 -15.93
CA ALA A 314 -14.58 -7.66 -16.75
C ALA A 314 -14.62 -6.24 -17.30
N ALA A 315 -14.97 -6.11 -18.59
CA ALA A 315 -15.05 -4.83 -19.25
C ALA A 315 -16.32 -4.68 -20.08
N ARG A 316 -16.63 -3.44 -20.47
CA ARG A 316 -17.61 -3.13 -21.51
C ARG A 316 -16.99 -2.13 -22.48
N PHE A 317 -16.87 -2.53 -23.74
CA PHE A 317 -16.33 -1.67 -24.80
C PHE A 317 -17.37 -0.69 -25.32
N GLU A 318 -16.89 0.53 -25.58
CA GLU A 318 -17.57 1.53 -26.39
C GLU A 318 -17.16 1.40 -27.85
N ALA A 319 -17.93 2.01 -28.76
CA ALA A 319 -17.69 1.92 -30.20
C ALA A 319 -16.33 2.53 -30.64
N ASP A 320 -15.75 3.42 -29.84
CA ASP A 320 -14.46 4.07 -30.10
C ASP A 320 -13.25 3.31 -29.54
N GLY A 321 -13.47 2.11 -28.98
CA GLY A 321 -12.42 1.26 -28.41
C GLY A 321 -12.01 1.62 -26.98
N ARG A 322 -12.57 2.69 -26.39
CA ARG A 322 -12.50 2.89 -24.92
C ARG A 322 -13.38 1.87 -24.22
N PHE A 323 -13.17 1.66 -22.93
CA PHE A 323 -13.96 0.71 -22.18
C PHE A 323 -14.20 1.14 -20.74
N GLU A 324 -15.29 0.64 -20.17
CA GLU A 324 -15.55 0.69 -18.75
C GLU A 324 -15.05 -0.59 -18.08
N LEU A 325 -14.37 -0.47 -16.95
CA LEU A 325 -13.96 -1.59 -16.12
C LEU A 325 -15.09 -1.94 -15.12
N LEU A 326 -15.60 -3.18 -15.18
CA LEU A 326 -16.73 -3.66 -14.37
C LEU A 326 -16.30 -4.44 -13.11
N GLY A 327 -14.99 -4.55 -12.87
CA GLY A 327 -14.40 -5.29 -11.74
C GLY A 327 -13.94 -6.70 -12.14
N ARG A 328 -13.51 -7.49 -11.15
CA ARG A 328 -12.90 -8.80 -11.40
C ARG A 328 -13.86 -9.99 -11.29
N LEU A 329 -13.89 -10.85 -12.30
CA LEU A 329 -14.65 -12.11 -12.36
C LEU A 329 -14.12 -13.19 -11.41
N ASP A 330 -12.82 -13.22 -11.13
CA ASP A 330 -12.21 -14.22 -10.24
C ASP A 330 -12.47 -13.96 -8.75
N ARG A 331 -13.02 -12.77 -8.41
CA ARG A 331 -13.56 -12.47 -7.08
C ARG A 331 -15.04 -12.84 -6.95
N ILE A 332 -15.50 -13.75 -7.81
CA ILE A 332 -16.78 -14.43 -7.67
C ILE A 332 -16.57 -15.66 -6.78
N VAL A 333 -17.26 -15.68 -5.64
CA VAL A 333 -17.21 -16.81 -4.71
C VAL A 333 -18.47 -17.66 -4.87
N LYS A 334 -18.33 -18.97 -4.71
CA LYS A 334 -19.47 -19.87 -4.63
C LYS A 334 -19.91 -19.99 -3.17
N LEU A 335 -21.13 -19.55 -2.86
CA LEU A 335 -21.80 -19.90 -1.62
C LEU A 335 -22.96 -20.82 -1.97
N GLU A 336 -22.92 -22.03 -1.44
CA GLU A 336 -23.81 -23.12 -1.87
C GLU A 336 -23.70 -23.30 -3.40
N GLU A 337 -24.81 -23.27 -4.13
CA GLU A 337 -24.82 -23.41 -5.60
C GLU A 337 -24.78 -22.07 -6.34
N LYS A 338 -24.66 -20.94 -5.63
CA LYS A 338 -24.75 -19.59 -6.20
C LYS A 338 -23.39 -18.91 -6.32
N ARG A 339 -23.14 -18.31 -7.49
CA ARG A 339 -21.98 -17.47 -7.79
C ARG A 339 -22.26 -16.03 -7.35
N ILE A 340 -21.46 -15.50 -6.44
CA ILE A 340 -21.63 -14.17 -5.86
C ILE A 340 -20.39 -13.32 -6.16
N SER A 341 -20.57 -12.22 -6.89
CA SER A 341 -19.52 -11.23 -7.13
C SER A 341 -19.28 -10.40 -5.87
N LEU A 342 -18.12 -10.60 -5.22
CA LEU A 342 -17.73 -9.79 -4.07
C LEU A 342 -17.56 -8.30 -4.44
N PRO A 343 -16.91 -7.93 -5.56
CA PRO A 343 -16.77 -6.53 -5.95
C PRO A 343 -18.11 -5.80 -6.13
N MET A 344 -19.13 -6.47 -6.68
CA MET A 344 -20.46 -5.87 -6.85
C MET A 344 -21.09 -5.50 -5.51
N LEU A 345 -20.99 -6.38 -4.51
CA LEU A 345 -21.54 -6.11 -3.17
C LEU A 345 -20.72 -5.08 -2.40
N GLU A 346 -19.40 -5.05 -2.60
CA GLU A 346 -18.53 -3.99 -2.08
C GLU A 346 -18.96 -2.63 -2.64
N GLN A 347 -19.19 -2.55 -3.95
CA GLN A 347 -19.66 -1.33 -4.59
C GLN A 347 -21.05 -0.91 -4.08
N ALA A 348 -21.98 -1.85 -3.95
CA ALA A 348 -23.30 -1.58 -3.37
C ALA A 348 -23.18 -1.05 -1.94
N LEU A 349 -22.25 -1.57 -1.13
CA LEU A 349 -21.99 -1.02 0.22
C LEU A 349 -21.45 0.41 0.16
N LEU A 350 -20.53 0.71 -0.76
CA LEU A 350 -19.96 2.05 -0.95
C LEU A 350 -20.99 3.11 -1.37
N GLU A 351 -22.07 2.72 -2.02
CA GLU A 351 -23.18 3.62 -2.35
C GLU A 351 -24.01 4.04 -1.12
N HIS A 352 -23.89 3.33 0.00
CA HIS A 352 -24.59 3.70 1.23
C HIS A 352 -23.86 4.86 1.94
N PRO A 353 -24.54 5.96 2.34
CA PRO A 353 -23.90 7.15 2.93
C PRO A 353 -23.13 6.93 4.25
N TRP A 354 -23.17 5.72 4.81
CA TRP A 354 -22.53 5.36 6.08
C TRP A 354 -21.20 4.64 5.89
N VAL A 355 -20.88 4.20 4.68
CA VAL A 355 -19.71 3.40 4.38
C VAL A 355 -18.72 4.27 3.60
N ALA A 356 -17.49 4.35 4.07
CA ALA A 356 -16.40 5.03 3.38
C ALA A 356 -15.52 4.02 2.62
N GLU A 357 -15.33 2.82 3.17
CA GLU A 357 -14.63 1.72 2.51
C GLU A 357 -15.29 0.38 2.84
N ALA A 358 -15.29 -0.55 1.89
CA ALA A 358 -15.82 -1.89 2.07
C ALA A 358 -14.91 -2.93 1.42
N ARG A 359 -14.67 -4.04 2.14
CA ARG A 359 -14.07 -5.25 1.59
C ARG A 359 -14.81 -6.47 2.09
N LEU A 360 -15.15 -7.37 1.18
CA LEU A 360 -15.76 -8.66 1.49
C LEU A 360 -14.77 -9.80 1.38
N GLY A 361 -14.99 -10.80 2.22
CA GLY A 361 -14.28 -12.08 2.19
C GLY A 361 -15.22 -13.22 2.56
N VAL A 362 -14.77 -14.45 2.36
CA VAL A 362 -15.53 -15.66 2.72
C VAL A 362 -15.00 -16.21 4.03
N VAL A 363 -15.85 -16.34 5.04
CA VAL A 363 -15.51 -17.01 6.29
C VAL A 363 -15.93 -18.47 6.18
N GLN A 364 -14.99 -19.38 6.49
CA GLN A 364 -15.19 -20.82 6.46
C GLN A 364 -15.40 -21.35 7.88
N GLU A 365 -16.65 -21.40 8.35
CA GLU A 365 -17.02 -21.94 9.68
C GLU A 365 -18.30 -22.77 9.57
N ASN A 366 -18.19 -24.10 9.62
CA ASN A 366 -19.24 -25.09 9.34
C ASN A 366 -19.84 -25.00 7.92
N ARG A 367 -20.44 -23.85 7.57
CA ARG A 367 -20.89 -23.48 6.23
C ARG A 367 -20.24 -22.16 5.82
N ALA A 368 -19.78 -22.05 4.57
CA ALA A 368 -19.21 -20.82 4.05
C ALA A 368 -20.23 -19.68 4.07
N TYR A 369 -19.82 -18.49 4.50
CA TYR A 369 -20.64 -17.27 4.44
C TYR A 369 -19.79 -16.03 4.23
N LEU A 370 -20.40 -14.90 3.84
CA LEU A 370 -19.65 -13.66 3.66
C LEU A 370 -19.38 -12.91 4.97
N GLY A 371 -18.18 -12.36 5.07
CA GLY A 371 -17.78 -11.36 6.04
C GLY A 371 -17.49 -10.02 5.37
N ALA A 372 -17.75 -8.92 6.07
CA ALA A 372 -17.50 -7.56 5.62
C ALA A 372 -16.54 -6.83 6.58
N LEU A 373 -15.50 -6.24 6.02
CA LEU A 373 -14.63 -5.24 6.65
C LEU A 373 -15.10 -3.87 6.17
N LEU A 374 -15.41 -2.97 7.10
CA LEU A 374 -15.92 -1.64 6.80
C LEU A 374 -15.09 -0.55 7.47
N VAL A 375 -14.86 0.54 6.74
CA VAL A 375 -14.54 1.85 7.33
C VAL A 375 -15.80 2.70 7.21
N LEU A 376 -16.24 3.30 8.31
CA LEU A 376 -17.46 4.12 8.33
C LEU A 376 -17.15 5.56 7.92
N SER A 377 -18.08 6.17 7.20
CA SER A 377 -18.08 7.62 6.97
C SER A 377 -18.41 8.37 8.27
N ALA A 378 -18.28 9.70 8.29
CA ALA A 378 -18.70 10.53 9.43
C ALA A 378 -20.18 10.31 9.79
N LYS A 379 -21.06 10.16 8.79
CA LYS A 379 -22.49 9.82 8.99
C LYS A 379 -22.66 8.43 9.57
N GLY A 380 -21.90 7.45 9.08
CA GLY A 380 -21.94 6.07 9.60
C GLY A 380 -21.46 5.99 11.05
N LEU A 381 -20.39 6.71 11.39
CA LEU A 381 -19.87 6.79 12.75
C LEU A 381 -20.86 7.49 13.69
N HIS A 382 -21.51 8.57 13.23
CA HIS A 382 -22.59 9.21 13.98
C HIS A 382 -23.74 8.25 14.26
N THR A 383 -24.19 7.49 13.25
CA THR A 383 -25.21 6.45 13.45
C THR A 383 -24.75 5.38 14.44
N LEU A 384 -23.52 4.86 14.30
CA LEU A 384 -22.95 3.88 15.23
C LEU A 384 -23.02 4.39 16.67
N ARG A 385 -22.64 5.66 16.90
CA ARG A 385 -22.61 6.28 18.22
C ARG A 385 -24.01 6.43 18.84
N ASN A 386 -25.04 6.68 18.04
CA ASN A 386 -26.36 7.08 18.53
C ASN A 386 -27.46 6.02 18.38
N GLN A 387 -27.25 5.00 17.55
CA GLN A 387 -28.20 3.91 17.31
C GLN A 387 -27.57 2.52 17.51
N GLY A 388 -26.25 2.46 17.64
CA GLY A 388 -25.52 1.25 17.95
C GLY A 388 -25.26 0.35 16.76
N ARG A 389 -24.46 -0.68 17.01
CA ARG A 389 -23.94 -1.58 15.98
C ARG A 389 -25.04 -2.38 15.29
N ARG A 390 -26.05 -2.86 16.03
CA ARG A 390 -27.14 -3.68 15.47
C ARG A 390 -27.94 -2.89 14.43
N ALA A 391 -28.35 -1.67 14.76
CA ALA A 391 -29.09 -0.80 13.85
C ALA A 391 -28.27 -0.49 12.58
N LEU A 392 -26.98 -0.19 12.75
CA LEU A 392 -26.06 0.02 11.64
C LEU A 392 -25.97 -1.20 10.72
N THR A 393 -25.71 -2.39 11.26
CA THR A 393 -25.57 -3.61 10.44
C THR A 393 -26.89 -4.03 9.79
N GLU A 394 -28.03 -3.80 10.44
CA GLU A 394 -29.34 -4.13 9.87
C GLU A 394 -29.67 -3.21 8.69
N ALA A 395 -29.44 -1.90 8.81
CA ALA A 395 -29.65 -0.97 7.70
C ALA A 395 -28.77 -1.31 6.49
N LEU A 396 -27.50 -1.67 6.71
CA LEU A 396 -26.60 -2.09 5.62
C LEU A 396 -27.05 -3.41 4.99
N ARG A 397 -27.60 -4.35 5.77
CA ARG A 397 -28.22 -5.59 5.23
C ARG A 397 -29.46 -5.28 4.39
N GLN A 398 -30.33 -4.38 4.85
CA GLN A 398 -31.51 -3.93 4.09
C GLN A 398 -31.14 -3.22 2.79
N HIS A 399 -30.06 -2.44 2.80
CA HIS A 399 -29.51 -1.83 1.59
C HIS A 399 -28.99 -2.89 0.61
N LEU A 400 -28.25 -3.88 1.09
CA LEU A 400 -27.73 -4.96 0.26
C LEU A 400 -28.83 -5.87 -0.32
N LEU A 401 -29.95 -6.08 0.38
CA LEU A 401 -31.08 -6.88 -0.11
C LEU A 401 -31.68 -6.34 -1.42
N LYS A 402 -31.45 -5.07 -1.76
CA LYS A 402 -31.86 -4.49 -3.05
C LYS A 402 -30.95 -4.92 -4.22
N HIS A 403 -29.77 -5.46 -3.90
CA HIS A 403 -28.71 -5.78 -4.86
C HIS A 403 -28.37 -7.28 -4.90
N CYS A 404 -28.78 -8.05 -3.88
CA CYS A 404 -28.50 -9.47 -3.81
C CYS A 404 -29.50 -10.25 -2.96
N GLU A 405 -29.46 -11.57 -3.09
CA GLU A 405 -30.26 -12.47 -2.27
C GLU A 405 -29.75 -12.60 -0.84
N ALA A 406 -30.61 -13.06 0.07
CA ALA A 406 -30.29 -13.18 1.50
C ALA A 406 -29.06 -14.04 1.82
N LEU A 407 -28.75 -15.05 0.99
CA LEU A 407 -27.57 -15.91 1.13
C LEU A 407 -26.26 -15.11 0.97
N ALA A 408 -26.27 -14.08 0.12
CA ALA A 408 -25.12 -13.23 -0.18
C ALA A 408 -24.94 -12.09 0.84
N LEU A 409 -25.79 -12.00 1.87
CA LEU A 409 -25.63 -10.98 2.91
C LEU A 409 -24.48 -11.34 3.86
N PRO A 410 -23.57 -10.39 4.16
CA PRO A 410 -22.53 -10.62 5.16
C PRO A 410 -23.12 -10.96 6.53
N ARG A 411 -22.63 -12.05 7.13
CA ARG A 411 -23.00 -12.47 8.49
C ARG A 411 -22.03 -11.96 9.54
N ARG A 412 -20.77 -11.75 9.14
CA ARG A 412 -19.75 -11.17 10.00
C ARG A 412 -19.42 -9.76 9.52
N TRP A 413 -19.41 -8.81 10.45
CA TRP A 413 -19.07 -7.42 10.17
C TRP A 413 -17.90 -7.02 11.07
N ARG A 414 -16.89 -6.36 10.53
CA ARG A 414 -15.77 -5.77 11.27
C ARG A 414 -15.70 -4.29 10.92
N LEU A 415 -15.65 -3.43 11.95
CA LEU A 415 -15.51 -1.99 11.76
C LEU A 415 -14.06 -1.61 12.05
N LEU A 416 -13.40 -1.03 11.05
CA LEU A 416 -12.00 -0.62 11.11
C LEU A 416 -11.92 0.90 11.12
N ARG A 417 -10.85 1.43 11.72
CA ARG A 417 -10.52 2.87 11.64
C ARG A 417 -10.09 3.25 10.23
N GLN A 418 -9.32 2.38 9.60
CA GLN A 418 -8.83 2.48 8.22
C GLN A 418 -8.58 1.07 7.68
N MET A 419 -8.57 0.91 6.35
CA MET A 419 -8.24 -0.37 5.74
C MET A 419 -6.71 -0.62 5.83
N PRO A 420 -6.24 -1.81 6.28
CA PRO A 420 -4.82 -2.09 6.42
C PRO A 420 -4.20 -2.45 5.06
N LEU A 421 -4.08 -1.44 4.20
CA LEU A 421 -3.44 -1.59 2.90
C LEU A 421 -1.92 -1.74 3.08
N ASN A 422 -1.30 -2.61 2.29
CA ASN A 422 0.15 -2.73 2.21
C ASN A 422 0.77 -1.50 1.51
N ALA A 423 2.10 -1.45 1.43
CA ALA A 423 2.83 -0.37 0.74
C ALA A 423 2.45 -0.19 -0.75
N GLN A 424 1.80 -1.18 -1.36
CA GLN A 424 1.30 -1.16 -2.75
C GLN A 424 -0.15 -0.65 -2.84
N GLY A 425 -0.77 -0.26 -1.72
CA GLY A 425 -2.18 0.16 -1.69
C GLY A 425 -3.17 -0.99 -1.83
N LYS A 426 -2.74 -2.24 -1.66
CA LYS A 426 -3.57 -3.44 -1.75
C LYS A 426 -3.85 -4.03 -0.38
N LEU A 427 -5.01 -4.64 -0.20
CA LEU A 427 -5.32 -5.47 0.97
C LEU A 427 -5.17 -6.95 0.59
N PRO A 428 -4.12 -7.66 1.05
CA PRO A 428 -3.91 -9.07 0.75
C PRO A 428 -5.08 -9.94 1.21
N GLN A 429 -5.41 -11.00 0.46
CA GLN A 429 -6.52 -11.89 0.81
C GLN A 429 -6.32 -12.59 2.17
N ALA A 430 -5.06 -12.93 2.51
CA ALA A 430 -4.73 -13.49 3.82
C ALA A 430 -5.05 -12.52 4.97
N GLU A 431 -4.80 -11.23 4.77
CA GLU A 431 -5.13 -10.18 5.74
C GLU A 431 -6.65 -10.01 5.89
N VAL A 432 -7.40 -10.06 4.77
CA VAL A 432 -8.87 -10.06 4.81
C VAL A 432 -9.38 -11.22 5.68
N GLN A 433 -8.85 -12.42 5.46
CA GLN A 433 -9.22 -13.62 6.21
C GLN A 433 -8.86 -13.49 7.69
N ALA A 434 -7.63 -13.05 7.99
CA ALA A 434 -7.16 -12.86 9.35
C ALA A 434 -8.06 -11.89 10.12
N LEU A 435 -8.38 -10.72 9.54
CA LEU A 435 -9.27 -9.74 10.17
C LEU A 435 -10.70 -10.24 10.36
N LEU A 436 -11.23 -10.99 9.40
CA LEU A 436 -12.56 -11.59 9.51
C LEU A 436 -12.59 -12.70 10.57
N GLN A 437 -11.50 -13.43 10.78
CA GLN A 437 -11.42 -14.49 11.78
C GLN A 437 -11.04 -13.96 13.18
N ALA A 438 -10.31 -12.85 13.24
CA ALA A 438 -9.84 -12.27 14.49
C ALA A 438 -11.01 -11.93 15.43
N PRO A 439 -10.84 -12.13 16.75
CA PRO A 439 -11.77 -11.61 17.73
C PRO A 439 -11.82 -10.08 17.65
N ARG A 440 -12.94 -9.50 18.10
CA ARG A 440 -13.03 -8.04 18.22
C ARG A 440 -12.00 -7.51 19.24
N PRO A 441 -11.36 -6.37 18.98
CA PRO A 441 -10.34 -5.83 19.87
C PRO A 441 -10.94 -5.49 21.24
N LYS A 442 -10.12 -5.63 22.27
CA LYS A 442 -10.43 -5.23 23.66
C LYS A 442 -9.56 -4.05 24.14
N SER A 443 -8.43 -3.81 23.50
CA SER A 443 -7.48 -2.76 23.84
C SER A 443 -7.60 -1.58 22.87
N PRO A 444 -7.14 -0.37 23.26
CA PRO A 444 -7.03 0.75 22.35
C PRO A 444 -5.86 0.56 21.38
N GLU A 445 -5.83 1.34 20.31
CA GLU A 445 -4.65 1.48 19.44
C GLU A 445 -3.78 2.63 19.97
N VAL A 446 -2.51 2.38 20.29
CA VAL A 446 -1.57 3.43 20.71
C VAL A 446 -1.04 4.14 19.47
N LEU A 447 -1.33 5.42 19.32
CA LEU A 447 -0.91 6.26 18.19
C LEU A 447 0.43 6.95 18.44
N GLY A 448 0.71 7.28 19.70
CA GLY A 448 1.91 8.00 20.11
C GLY A 448 2.07 7.98 21.63
N GLN A 449 3.28 8.19 22.10
CA GLN A 449 3.59 8.24 23.52
C GLN A 449 4.76 9.19 23.80
N SER A 450 4.73 9.84 24.95
CA SER A 450 5.82 10.66 25.46
C SER A 450 5.90 10.56 26.98
N GLU A 451 7.09 10.76 27.52
CA GLU A 451 7.36 10.81 28.96
C GLU A 451 7.96 12.17 29.33
N THR A 452 7.54 12.75 30.44
CA THR A 452 8.14 13.96 31.02
C THR A 452 8.06 13.87 32.54
N ASP A 453 9.20 13.96 33.22
CA ASP A 453 9.31 13.92 34.68
C ASP A 453 8.57 12.74 35.35
N GLY A 454 8.61 11.56 34.72
CA GLY A 454 7.92 10.35 35.22
C GLY A 454 6.40 10.33 35.01
N GLU A 455 5.84 11.33 34.31
CA GLU A 455 4.47 11.31 33.81
C GLU A 455 4.46 10.87 32.34
N TRP A 456 3.63 9.87 32.03
CA TRP A 456 3.43 9.37 30.67
C TRP A 456 2.17 9.99 30.07
N LEU A 457 2.27 10.42 28.81
CA LEU A 457 1.14 10.84 28.00
C LEU A 457 1.03 9.91 26.79
N LEU A 458 -0.12 9.26 26.64
CA LEU A 458 -0.41 8.34 25.54
C LEU A 458 -1.53 8.92 24.67
N GLN A 459 -1.30 8.96 23.36
CA GLN A 459 -2.33 9.23 22.36
C GLN A 459 -2.93 7.89 21.92
N LEU A 460 -4.24 7.73 22.09
CA LEU A 460 -4.96 6.48 21.87
C LEU A 460 -6.08 6.68 20.85
N ALA A 461 -6.26 5.73 19.94
CA ALA A 461 -7.49 5.60 19.17
C ALA A 461 -8.38 4.51 19.76
N VAL A 462 -9.67 4.80 19.87
CA VAL A 462 -10.70 3.87 20.33
C VAL A 462 -11.27 3.12 19.13
N PRO A 463 -10.98 1.81 18.95
CA PRO A 463 -11.45 1.06 17.78
C PRO A 463 -12.97 1.09 17.66
N PRO A 464 -13.55 1.36 16.47
CA PRO A 464 -15.00 1.44 16.32
C PRO A 464 -15.69 0.09 16.58
N ASP A 465 -14.99 -1.03 16.43
CA ASP A 465 -15.51 -2.38 16.70
C ASP A 465 -15.05 -2.98 18.04
N LEU A 466 -14.74 -2.15 19.04
CA LEU A 466 -14.33 -2.62 20.36
C LEU A 466 -15.38 -3.58 20.96
N ALA A 467 -14.94 -4.72 21.49
CA ALA A 467 -15.83 -5.75 22.01
C ALA A 467 -16.76 -5.24 23.12
N TYR A 468 -16.26 -4.31 23.93
CA TYR A 468 -16.95 -3.74 25.09
C TYR A 468 -18.12 -2.81 24.75
N PHE A 469 -18.27 -2.38 23.49
CA PHE A 469 -19.45 -1.62 23.04
C PHE A 469 -20.70 -2.49 22.90
N SER A 470 -20.57 -3.81 23.00
CA SER A 470 -21.72 -4.72 23.05
C SER A 470 -22.12 -5.00 24.51
N GLY A 471 -23.43 -5.10 24.76
CA GLY A 471 -23.99 -5.55 26.04
C GLY A 471 -24.43 -4.42 26.97
N HIS A 472 -23.57 -3.42 27.24
CA HIS A 472 -23.84 -2.41 28.28
C HIS A 472 -24.81 -1.31 27.83
N PHE A 473 -24.52 -0.68 26.68
CA PHE A 473 -25.34 0.39 26.10
C PHE A 473 -25.55 0.13 24.61
N PRO A 474 -26.48 -0.77 24.23
CA PRO A 474 -26.57 -1.29 22.87
C PRO A 474 -26.99 -0.24 21.83
N VAL A 475 -27.72 0.80 22.24
CA VAL A 475 -28.17 1.91 21.38
C VAL A 475 -27.13 3.03 21.33
N THR A 476 -26.49 3.32 22.46
CA THR A 476 -25.56 4.43 22.59
C THR A 476 -24.22 3.90 23.09
N PRO A 477 -23.40 3.25 22.24
CA PRO A 477 -22.18 2.61 22.68
C PRO A 477 -21.22 3.61 23.33
N VAL A 478 -20.78 3.27 24.53
CA VAL A 478 -19.86 4.03 25.38
C VAL A 478 -18.85 3.05 25.95
N LEU A 479 -17.59 3.49 26.10
CA LEU A 479 -16.53 2.72 26.72
C LEU A 479 -16.79 2.62 28.23
N PRO A 480 -17.07 1.42 28.78
CA PRO A 480 -17.40 1.28 30.19
C PRO A 480 -16.28 1.80 31.09
N GLY A 481 -16.65 2.43 32.22
CA GLY A 481 -15.68 3.00 33.15
C GLY A 481 -14.67 1.98 33.69
N VAL A 482 -15.11 0.75 33.94
CA VAL A 482 -14.23 -0.35 34.37
C VAL A 482 -13.17 -0.69 33.33
N VAL A 483 -13.49 -0.58 32.03
CA VAL A 483 -12.54 -0.81 30.94
C VAL A 483 -11.53 0.33 30.86
N GLN A 484 -11.94 1.57 31.13
CA GLN A 484 -11.01 2.70 31.20
C GLN A 484 -9.98 2.52 32.33
N VAL A 485 -10.42 2.01 33.50
CA VAL A 485 -9.52 1.68 34.62
C VAL A 485 -8.58 0.53 34.24
N ASP A 486 -9.11 -0.51 33.60
CA ASP A 486 -8.35 -1.66 33.11
C ASP A 486 -7.25 -1.23 32.12
N TRP A 487 -7.61 -0.42 31.12
CA TRP A 487 -6.65 0.16 30.17
C TRP A 487 -5.59 1.01 30.86
N ALA A 488 -5.98 1.85 31.83
CA ALA A 488 -5.02 2.64 32.58
C ALA A 488 -4.02 1.74 33.32
N LEU A 489 -4.47 0.63 33.90
CA LEU A 489 -3.61 -0.30 34.63
C LEU A 489 -2.71 -1.11 33.67
N GLU A 490 -3.26 -1.69 32.62
CA GLU A 490 -2.51 -2.46 31.61
C GLU A 490 -1.44 -1.62 30.94
N LEU A 491 -1.80 -0.44 30.41
CA LEU A 491 -0.86 0.45 29.73
C LEU A 491 0.20 1.02 30.68
N SER A 492 -0.12 1.17 31.97
CA SER A 492 0.87 1.57 32.96
C SER A 492 1.85 0.44 33.26
N ARG A 493 1.39 -0.82 33.39
CA ARG A 493 2.28 -1.97 33.67
C ARG A 493 3.31 -2.21 32.57
N GLU A 494 3.00 -1.85 31.34
CA GLU A 494 3.95 -1.93 30.22
C GLU A 494 5.07 -0.87 30.30
N ARG A 495 4.91 0.19 31.10
CA ARG A 495 5.74 1.40 31.07
C ARG A 495 6.31 1.81 32.42
N LEU A 496 5.70 1.38 33.51
CA LEU A 496 6.02 1.73 34.88
C LEU A 496 6.20 0.45 35.70
N GLU A 497 7.17 0.47 36.62
CA GLU A 497 7.33 -0.58 37.61
C GLU A 497 6.22 -0.46 38.66
N LEU A 498 5.14 -1.22 38.45
CA LEU A 498 3.96 -1.23 39.31
C LEU A 498 3.91 -2.49 40.18
N PRO A 499 3.49 -2.37 41.45
CA PRO A 499 3.16 -3.54 42.24
C PRO A 499 2.03 -4.37 41.60
N ALA A 500 2.11 -5.69 41.74
CA ALA A 500 1.20 -6.59 41.03
C ALA A 500 -0.26 -6.50 41.53
N LYS A 501 -0.45 -6.25 42.83
CA LYS A 501 -1.76 -6.39 43.49
C LYS A 501 -2.51 -5.07 43.55
N PHE A 502 -3.69 -5.08 42.91
CA PHE A 502 -4.68 -4.00 43.01
C PHE A 502 -5.33 -4.03 44.39
N ALA A 503 -5.22 -2.94 45.15
CA ALA A 503 -5.79 -2.80 46.48
C ALA A 503 -7.18 -2.14 46.45
N GLY A 504 -7.39 -1.17 45.56
CA GLY A 504 -8.66 -0.47 45.46
C GLY A 504 -8.61 0.82 44.63
N MET A 505 -9.74 1.54 44.62
CA MET A 505 -9.90 2.85 43.99
C MET A 505 -10.17 3.90 45.06
N GLU A 506 -9.41 5.01 45.07
CA GLU A 506 -9.65 6.12 46.00
C GLU A 506 -10.48 7.25 45.38
N VAL A 507 -10.28 7.53 44.10
CA VAL A 507 -11.00 8.56 43.35
C VAL A 507 -11.31 8.00 41.98
N LEU A 508 -12.55 8.15 41.54
CA LEU A 508 -12.97 7.85 40.18
C LEU A 508 -14.04 8.85 39.75
N LYS A 509 -13.76 9.62 38.70
CA LYS A 509 -14.67 10.62 38.16
C LYS A 509 -14.90 10.34 36.68
N PHE A 510 -16.16 10.33 36.27
CA PHE A 510 -16.58 10.29 34.87
C PHE A 510 -17.29 11.60 34.54
N GLN A 511 -16.75 12.33 33.57
CA GLN A 511 -17.20 13.67 33.20
C GLN A 511 -17.77 13.68 31.77
N GLN A 512 -17.12 12.98 30.84
CA GLN A 512 -17.60 12.81 29.47
C GLN A 512 -17.47 11.37 28.99
N LEU A 513 -18.29 11.04 27.98
CA LEU A 513 -18.35 9.71 27.41
C LEU A 513 -17.23 9.53 26.38
N VAL A 514 -16.51 8.41 26.48
CA VAL A 514 -15.62 7.92 25.42
C VAL A 514 -16.43 6.99 24.52
N ARG A 515 -16.43 7.25 23.21
CA ARG A 515 -17.32 6.62 22.22
C ARG A 515 -16.51 5.95 21.09
N PRO A 516 -17.14 5.07 20.28
CA PRO A 516 -16.47 4.43 19.14
C PRO A 516 -15.78 5.45 18.22
N GLY A 517 -14.53 5.20 17.86
CA GLY A 517 -13.76 6.04 16.94
C GLY A 517 -13.18 7.33 17.53
N ASP A 518 -13.34 7.58 18.83
CA ASP A 518 -12.67 8.73 19.47
C ASP A 518 -11.14 8.56 19.46
N GLN A 519 -10.44 9.69 19.37
CA GLN A 519 -9.03 9.79 19.71
C GLN A 519 -8.93 10.48 21.07
N ILE A 520 -8.28 9.82 22.02
CA ILE A 520 -8.20 10.26 23.40
C ILE A 520 -6.75 10.30 23.88
N GLU A 521 -6.49 11.17 24.83
CA GLU A 521 -5.21 11.24 25.54
C GLU A 521 -5.36 10.59 26.90
N LEU A 522 -4.39 9.79 27.30
CA LEU A 522 -4.29 9.17 28.63
C LEU A 522 -3.01 9.64 29.30
N SER A 523 -3.14 10.39 30.40
CA SER A 523 -2.01 10.69 31.28
C SER A 523 -1.90 9.66 32.40
N LEU A 524 -0.69 9.23 32.72
CA LEU A 524 -0.39 8.23 33.73
C LEU A 524 0.79 8.70 34.60
N ARG A 525 0.65 8.55 35.91
CA ARG A 525 1.74 8.82 36.86
C ARG A 525 1.67 7.89 38.05
N PHE A 526 2.79 7.29 38.42
CA PHE A 526 2.86 6.47 39.64
C PHE A 526 3.65 7.17 40.76
N ASP A 527 3.02 7.27 41.92
CA ASP A 527 3.65 7.72 43.17
C ASP A 527 4.07 6.48 43.96
N GLN A 528 5.36 6.13 43.84
CA GLN A 528 5.93 4.94 44.49
C GLN A 528 5.81 4.99 46.01
N ALA A 529 6.05 6.17 46.61
CA ALA A 529 6.03 6.34 48.06
C ALA A 529 4.64 6.09 48.67
N ARG A 530 3.58 6.39 47.90
CA ARG A 530 2.19 6.19 48.33
C ARG A 530 1.52 4.95 47.75
N GLY A 531 2.16 4.24 46.81
CA GLY A 531 1.57 3.12 46.08
C GLY A 531 0.36 3.53 45.24
N LYS A 532 0.39 4.72 44.62
CA LYS A 532 -0.78 5.30 43.93
C LYS A 532 -0.52 5.59 42.46
N LEU A 533 -1.31 4.97 41.59
CA LEU A 533 -1.33 5.25 40.15
C LEU A 533 -2.45 6.26 39.84
N TYR A 534 -2.06 7.41 39.32
CA TYR A 534 -2.96 8.45 38.84
C TYR A 534 -3.17 8.28 37.35
N PHE A 535 -4.41 8.40 36.89
CA PHE A 535 -4.72 8.44 35.47
C PHE A 535 -5.76 9.51 35.14
N ALA A 536 -5.68 10.07 33.93
CA ALA A 536 -6.74 10.91 33.37
C ALA A 536 -6.87 10.71 31.86
N PHE A 537 -8.10 10.50 31.40
CA PHE A 537 -8.48 10.47 30.00
C PHE A 537 -9.04 11.82 29.55
N ARG A 538 -8.62 12.31 28.38
CA ARG A 538 -9.14 13.54 27.73
C ARG A 538 -9.48 13.27 26.28
N ASN A 539 -10.43 14.03 25.73
CA ASN A 539 -10.74 14.05 24.31
C ASN A 539 -10.64 15.52 23.84
N GLY A 540 -9.52 15.86 23.22
CA GLY A 540 -9.11 17.26 23.05
C GLY A 540 -9.00 17.96 24.40
N GLU A 541 -9.60 19.15 24.52
CA GLU A 541 -9.56 19.90 25.78
C GLU A 541 -10.44 19.30 26.88
N ALA A 542 -11.41 18.46 26.51
CA ALA A 542 -12.43 17.99 27.42
C ALA A 542 -11.97 16.78 28.24
N ALA A 543 -12.12 16.87 29.56
CA ALA A 543 -11.82 15.76 30.46
C ALA A 543 -12.93 14.70 30.40
N CYS A 544 -12.54 13.45 30.15
CA CYS A 544 -13.44 12.31 30.02
C CYS A 544 -13.60 11.58 31.34
N SER A 545 -12.49 11.11 31.90
CA SER A 545 -12.47 10.44 33.20
C SER A 545 -11.13 10.62 33.88
N SER A 546 -11.08 10.47 35.19
CA SER A 546 -9.83 10.43 35.94
C SER A 546 -9.99 9.63 37.21
N GLY A 547 -8.87 9.10 37.71
CA GLY A 547 -8.90 8.34 38.93
C GLY A 547 -7.54 8.08 39.55
N ARG A 548 -7.60 7.46 40.72
CA ARG A 548 -6.43 7.04 41.49
C ARG A 548 -6.61 5.60 41.95
N ILE A 549 -5.77 4.74 41.39
CA ILE A 549 -5.68 3.32 41.71
C ILE A 549 -4.66 3.15 42.85
N VAL A 550 -5.04 2.39 43.87
CA VAL A 550 -4.14 2.01 44.97
C VAL A 550 -3.60 0.62 44.68
N LEU A 551 -2.28 0.48 44.74
CA LEU A 551 -1.55 -0.78 44.55
C LEU A 551 -0.83 -1.13 45.86
N GLU A 552 -0.87 -2.38 46.28
CA GLU A 552 -0.18 -2.81 47.51
C GLU A 552 1.33 -2.76 47.29
N THR A 553 2.04 -1.97 48.10
CA THR A 553 3.50 -2.00 48.16
C THR A 553 3.95 -3.32 48.78
N ALA A 554 5.06 -3.91 48.30
CA ALA A 554 5.55 -5.22 48.73
C ALA A 554 5.97 -5.32 50.23
N HIS A 555 5.77 -4.25 51.01
CA HIS A 555 6.10 -4.14 52.43
C HIS A 555 4.96 -3.47 53.21
N ALA A 556 3.79 -4.12 53.22
CA ALA A 556 2.70 -3.81 54.15
C ALA A 556 2.52 -4.95 55.16
#